data_AF-A0A8D0G750-F1
#
_entry.id   AF-A0A8D0G750-F1
#
_cell.length_a   1.000
_cell.length_b   1.000
_cell.length_c   1.000
_cell.angle_alpha   90.00
_cell.angle_beta   90.00
_cell.angle_gamma   90.00
#
_symmetry.space_group_name_H-M   'P 1'
#
loop_
_entity.id
_entity.type
_entity.pdbx_description
1 polymer ?
#
loop_
_entity_poly.entity_id
_entity_poly.type
_entity_poly.pdbx_seq_one_letter_code
_entity_poly.pdbx_strand_id
1 'polypeptide(L)'
;MTHIAKSFYDLSATNLQGEKVDFNNFRGRVVLIENVASLGTTVRDYTQMNQLQGRYPRRLVVLGFPCNQFGYQENCTNEEILHSLKYVRPGGGFEPNFSLLQKCEVNGKNTHPVFAYLKDKLPAPDDSPSAFMMDPKLIIWNPVHRADLSWNFEKFLVGPEGEPFKRYSPKFLTSSIEPDIQRLLKLAK
;
A
#
# COMPACT_ATOMS: atom_id res chain seq x y z
N MET A 1 7.27 -22.06 -9.92
CA MET A 1 6.07 -21.31 -10.34
C MET A 1 5.44 -20.75 -9.08
N THR A 2 5.49 -19.44 -8.87
CA THR A 2 4.81 -18.79 -7.76
C THR A 2 3.30 -18.92 -8.00
N HIS A 3 2.59 -19.59 -7.09
CA HIS A 3 1.15 -19.72 -7.17
C HIS A 3 0.53 -18.34 -6.91
N ILE A 4 0.08 -17.66 -7.98
CA ILE A 4 -0.64 -16.39 -7.86
C ILE A 4 -2.01 -16.69 -7.21
N ALA A 5 -2.38 -15.94 -6.18
CA ALA A 5 -3.66 -16.08 -5.51
C ALA A 5 -4.82 -15.89 -6.51
N LYS A 6 -5.92 -16.62 -6.32
CA LYS A 6 -7.08 -16.52 -7.21
C LYS A 6 -7.92 -15.30 -6.87
N SER A 7 -7.99 -14.95 -5.59
CA SER A 7 -8.69 -13.79 -5.07
C SER A 7 -7.83 -13.01 -4.08
N PHE A 8 -8.11 -11.72 -3.93
CA PHE A 8 -7.54 -10.89 -2.86
C PHE A 8 -7.79 -11.50 -1.47
N TYR A 9 -8.92 -12.18 -1.28
CA TYR A 9 -9.29 -12.78 0.01
C TYR A 9 -8.53 -14.05 0.36
N ASP A 10 -7.77 -14.62 -0.57
CA ASP A 10 -6.87 -15.75 -0.27
C ASP A 10 -5.53 -15.27 0.32
N LEU A 11 -5.31 -13.95 0.34
CA LEU A 11 -4.07 -13.35 0.79
C LEU A 11 -4.10 -13.04 2.30
N SER A 12 -2.91 -12.90 2.85
CA SER A 12 -2.71 -12.41 4.21
C SER A 12 -1.38 -11.67 4.30
N ALA A 13 -1.21 -10.90 5.36
CA ALA A 13 0.05 -10.29 5.75
C ALA A 13 0.23 -10.40 7.26
N THR A 14 1.43 -10.14 7.75
CA THR A 14 1.70 -10.03 9.19
C THR A 14 1.71 -8.55 9.58
N ASN A 15 1.05 -8.17 10.67
CA ASN A 15 1.08 -6.79 11.18
C ASN A 15 2.39 -6.51 11.95
N LEU A 16 2.65 -5.24 12.28
CA LEU A 16 3.85 -4.86 13.06
C LEU A 16 3.95 -5.56 14.43
N GLN A 17 2.84 -6.06 14.99
CA GLN A 17 2.79 -6.83 16.23
C GLN A 17 3.10 -8.33 16.05
N GLY A 18 3.31 -8.78 14.81
CA GLY A 18 3.57 -10.20 14.50
C GLY A 18 2.32 -11.05 14.31
N GLU A 19 1.13 -10.44 14.29
CA GLU A 19 -0.14 -11.14 14.14
C GLU A 19 -0.53 -11.27 12.67
N LYS A 20 -1.14 -12.41 12.31
CA LYS A 20 -1.63 -12.65 10.95
C LYS A 20 -2.90 -11.83 10.70
N VAL A 21 -2.85 -10.98 9.68
CA VAL A 21 -3.98 -10.25 9.11
C VAL A 21 -4.50 -11.03 7.90
N ASP A 22 -5.56 -11.81 8.09
CA ASP A 22 -6.26 -12.53 7.03
C ASP A 22 -7.17 -11.57 6.25
N PHE A 23 -6.97 -11.45 4.93
CA PHE A 23 -7.70 -10.48 4.12
C PHE A 23 -9.14 -10.91 3.86
N ASN A 24 -9.45 -12.19 4.06
CA ASN A 24 -10.83 -12.69 4.05
C ASN A 24 -11.71 -11.97 5.09
N ASN A 25 -11.13 -11.43 6.16
CA ASN A 25 -11.84 -10.61 7.16
C ASN A 25 -12.30 -9.26 6.61
N PHE A 26 -11.83 -8.85 5.42
CA PHE A 26 -12.19 -7.60 4.76
C PHE A 26 -13.31 -7.76 3.74
N ARG A 27 -13.96 -8.92 3.64
CA ARG A 27 -15.12 -9.12 2.77
C ARG A 27 -16.20 -8.05 2.96
N GLY A 28 -16.73 -7.55 1.85
CA GLY A 28 -17.75 -6.50 1.82
C GLY A 28 -17.19 -5.09 2.09
N ARG A 29 -15.89 -4.93 2.35
CA ARG A 29 -15.25 -3.64 2.57
C ARG A 29 -14.37 -3.25 1.40
N VAL A 30 -14.30 -1.95 1.13
CA VAL A 30 -13.31 -1.38 0.22
C VAL A 30 -11.95 -1.40 0.91
N VAL A 31 -10.90 -1.78 0.20
CA VAL A 31 -9.54 -1.82 0.76
C VAL A 31 -8.62 -0.91 -0.04
N LEU A 32 -7.98 0.03 0.65
CA LEU A 32 -6.92 0.87 0.11
C LEU A 32 -5.58 0.35 0.63
N ILE A 33 -4.67 0.02 -0.28
CA ILE A 33 -3.35 -0.53 0.02
C ILE A 33 -2.31 0.45 -0.48
N GLU A 34 -1.40 0.87 0.39
CA GLU A 34 -0.26 1.71 0.02
C GLU A 34 1.06 1.06 0.45
N ASN A 35 2.08 1.09 -0.40
CA ASN A 35 3.45 0.85 0.06
C ASN A 35 3.99 2.13 0.71
N VAL A 36 4.45 2.06 1.95
CA VAL A 36 4.77 3.25 2.75
C VAL A 36 6.25 3.32 3.11
N ALA A 37 6.68 4.53 3.45
CA ALA A 37 8.00 4.80 3.99
C ALA A 37 7.91 5.92 5.05
N SER A 38 8.65 5.81 6.15
CA SER A 38 8.65 6.84 7.21
C SER A 38 9.43 8.10 6.81
N LEU A 39 10.31 8.00 5.80
CA LEU A 39 11.20 9.09 5.41
C LEU A 39 11.06 9.55 3.94
N GLY A 40 9.97 10.25 3.59
CA GLY A 40 9.76 10.81 2.25
C GLY A 40 8.64 11.86 2.21
N THR A 41 7.67 11.68 1.30
CA THR A 41 6.38 12.43 1.28
C THR A 41 5.42 12.00 2.40
N THR A 42 5.93 11.22 3.35
CA THR A 42 5.27 10.60 4.51
C THR A 42 4.19 11.47 5.15
N VAL A 43 4.47 12.73 5.45
CA VAL A 43 3.51 13.64 6.11
C VAL A 43 2.20 13.72 5.34
N ARG A 44 2.29 13.90 4.02
CA ARG A 44 1.11 14.04 3.15
C ARG A 44 0.29 12.75 3.12
N ASP A 45 0.91 11.65 2.75
CA ASP A 45 0.18 10.40 2.50
C ASP A 45 -0.33 9.78 3.81
N TYR A 46 0.46 9.76 4.90
CA TYR A 46 -0.01 9.24 6.20
C TYR A 46 -1.18 10.04 6.79
N THR A 47 -1.16 11.38 6.68
CA THR A 47 -2.26 12.20 7.19
C THR A 47 -3.54 11.99 6.37
N GLN A 48 -3.42 11.86 5.05
CA GLN A 48 -4.55 11.58 4.16
C GLN A 48 -5.11 10.16 4.36
N MET A 49 -4.26 9.15 4.56
CA MET A 49 -4.67 7.81 4.94
C MET A 49 -5.46 7.82 6.25
N ASN A 50 -4.98 8.52 7.28
CA ASN A 50 -5.71 8.67 8.55
C ASN A 50 -7.08 9.32 8.36
N GLN A 51 -7.17 10.35 7.52
CA GLN A 51 -8.42 11.05 7.22
C GLN A 51 -9.43 10.12 6.53
N LEU A 52 -9.00 9.36 5.52
CA LEU A 52 -9.88 8.43 4.81
C LEU A 52 -10.35 7.29 5.71
N GLN A 53 -9.44 6.66 6.46
CA GLN A 53 -9.79 5.60 7.40
C GLN A 53 -10.75 6.11 8.49
N GLY A 54 -10.54 7.32 9.01
CA GLY A 54 -11.40 7.94 10.01
C GLY A 54 -12.78 8.36 9.48
N ARG A 55 -12.88 8.69 8.18
CA ARG A 55 -14.16 9.03 7.53
C ARG A 55 -15.03 7.82 7.24
N TYR A 56 -14.41 6.67 6.96
CA TYR A 56 -15.12 5.43 6.59
C TYR A 56 -14.74 4.21 7.45
N PRO A 57 -14.70 4.30 8.78
CA PRO A 57 -14.02 3.32 9.65
C PRO A 57 -14.60 1.90 9.60
N ARG A 58 -15.88 1.75 9.22
CA ARG A 58 -16.54 0.44 9.09
C ARG A 58 -16.59 -0.10 7.67
N ARG A 59 -16.28 0.72 6.66
CA ARG A 59 -16.51 0.39 5.24
C ARG A 59 -15.26 0.45 4.38
N LEU A 60 -14.25 1.20 4.83
CA LEU A 60 -12.92 1.27 4.24
C LEU A 60 -11.91 0.64 5.20
N VAL A 61 -10.99 -0.14 4.66
CA VAL A 61 -9.80 -0.62 5.35
C VAL A 61 -8.59 -0.04 4.64
N VAL A 62 -7.75 0.69 5.38
CA VAL A 62 -6.46 1.16 4.88
C VAL A 62 -5.36 0.23 5.40
N LEU A 63 -4.48 -0.20 4.50
CA LEU A 63 -3.36 -1.09 4.78
C LEU A 63 -2.06 -0.45 4.30
N GLY A 64 -1.15 -0.14 5.22
CA GLY A 64 0.17 0.39 4.89
C GLY A 64 1.24 -0.70 4.97
N PHE A 65 1.99 -0.90 3.88
CA PHE A 65 3.08 -1.87 3.79
C PHE A 65 4.43 -1.16 3.73
N PRO A 66 5.17 -1.08 4.85
CA PRO A 66 6.50 -0.48 4.87
C PRO A 66 7.42 -1.17 3.86
N CYS A 67 8.16 -0.40 3.07
CA CYS A 67 9.07 -0.94 2.06
C CYS A 67 10.33 -0.09 1.94
N ASN A 68 11.51 -0.73 1.96
CA ASN A 68 12.79 -0.03 1.90
C ASN A 68 13.44 -0.02 0.50
N GLN A 69 12.73 -0.45 -0.55
CA GLN A 69 13.30 -0.58 -1.90
C GLN A 69 13.50 0.77 -2.61
N PHE A 70 12.84 1.83 -2.15
CA PHE A 70 12.80 3.12 -2.82
C PHE A 70 13.62 4.16 -2.05
N GLY A 71 14.86 4.37 -2.51
CA GLY A 71 15.79 5.35 -1.92
C GLY A 71 16.12 5.10 -0.45
N TYR A 72 15.96 3.86 0.02
CA TYR A 72 16.17 3.47 1.42
C TYR A 72 15.41 4.35 2.43
N GLN A 73 14.16 4.71 2.12
CA GLN A 73 13.35 5.63 2.92
C GLN A 73 12.62 4.96 4.10
N GLU A 74 12.82 3.66 4.32
CA GLU A 74 12.24 2.87 5.41
C GLU A 74 13.31 2.00 6.10
N ASN A 75 14.40 2.64 6.54
CA ASN A 75 15.53 1.98 7.17
C ASN A 75 15.20 1.41 8.56
N CYS A 76 14.23 1.99 9.26
CA CYS A 76 13.76 1.53 10.56
C CYS A 76 13.38 0.04 10.56
N THR A 77 13.64 -0.67 11.66
CA THR A 77 13.08 -2.01 11.88
C THR A 77 11.57 -1.95 12.12
N ASN A 78 10.88 -3.10 12.13
CA ASN A 78 9.43 -3.14 12.38
C ASN A 78 9.07 -2.48 13.71
N GLU A 79 9.92 -2.64 14.73
CA GLU A 79 9.75 -2.12 16.08
C GLU A 79 9.96 -0.60 16.14
N GLU A 80 10.73 -0.04 15.20
CA GLU A 80 11.10 1.37 15.17
C GLU A 80 10.16 2.24 14.33
N ILE A 81 9.43 1.66 13.38
CA ILE A 81 8.58 2.41 12.42
C ILE A 81 7.57 3.30 13.16
N LEU A 82 6.84 2.77 14.14
CA LEU A 82 5.86 3.56 14.89
C LEU A 82 6.51 4.70 15.68
N HIS A 83 7.72 4.49 16.23
CA HIS A 83 8.47 5.55 16.90
C HIS A 83 8.91 6.63 15.90
N SER A 84 9.39 6.25 14.72
CA SER A 84 9.75 7.22 13.67
C SER A 84 8.53 8.08 13.26
N LEU A 85 7.38 7.46 13.04
CA LEU A 85 6.15 8.18 12.69
C LEU A 85 5.70 9.14 13.80
N LYS A 86 5.80 8.71 15.05
CA LYS A 86 5.33 9.48 16.22
C LYS A 86 6.25 10.63 16.60
N TYR A 87 7.56 10.43 16.51
CA TYR A 87 8.56 11.36 17.08
C TYR A 87 9.43 12.06 16.03
N VAL A 88 9.53 11.55 14.81
CA VAL A 88 10.40 12.10 13.77
C VAL A 88 9.60 12.70 12.61
N ARG A 89 8.87 11.86 11.87
CA ARG A 89 8.08 12.29 10.70
C ARG A 89 6.94 11.30 10.47
N PRO A 90 5.65 11.70 10.56
CA PRO A 90 5.18 13.09 10.70
C PRO A 90 5.56 13.80 12.01
N GLY A 91 5.86 13.05 13.07
CA GLY A 91 6.21 13.63 14.36
C GLY A 91 4.98 14.18 15.10
N GLY A 92 5.22 14.97 16.15
CA GLY A 92 4.14 15.66 16.87
C GLY A 92 3.13 14.74 17.56
N GLY A 93 3.51 13.50 17.86
CA GLY A 93 2.60 12.51 18.44
C GLY A 93 1.70 11.82 17.42
N PHE A 94 1.99 11.92 16.13
CA PHE A 94 1.21 11.26 15.08
C PHE A 94 1.14 9.74 15.28
N GLU A 95 -0.06 9.19 15.18
CA GLU A 95 -0.29 7.74 15.22
C GLU A 95 -1.21 7.34 14.05
N PRO A 96 -0.84 6.30 13.27
CA PRO A 96 -1.70 5.78 12.21
C PRO A 96 -2.94 5.13 12.84
N ASN A 97 -4.14 5.48 12.34
CA ASN A 97 -5.42 4.88 12.77
C ASN A 97 -5.84 3.68 11.89
N PHE A 98 -4.90 3.17 11.11
CA PHE A 98 -5.04 2.07 10.17
C PHE A 98 -3.95 1.03 10.40
N SER A 99 -4.09 -0.16 9.83
CA SER A 99 -3.14 -1.25 10.04
C SER A 99 -1.85 -1.03 9.25
N LEU A 100 -0.72 -1.02 9.97
CA LEU A 100 0.60 -1.18 9.37
C LEU A 100 1.03 -2.64 9.41
N LEU A 101 1.56 -3.09 8.29
CA LEU A 101 2.08 -4.44 8.10
C LEU A 101 3.58 -4.48 8.36
N GLN A 102 4.15 -5.67 8.48
CA GLN A 102 5.59 -5.83 8.53
C GLN A 102 6.24 -5.36 7.23
N LYS A 103 7.46 -4.85 7.37
CA LYS A 103 8.27 -4.42 6.24
C LYS A 103 8.48 -5.57 5.26
N CYS A 104 8.25 -5.31 3.98
CA CYS A 104 8.39 -6.32 2.93
C CYS A 104 8.96 -5.74 1.63
N GLU A 105 9.34 -6.62 0.71
CA GLU A 105 9.68 -6.26 -0.66
C GLU A 105 8.41 -6.26 -1.52
N VAL A 106 8.27 -5.24 -2.36
CA VAL A 106 7.13 -5.10 -3.30
C VAL A 106 7.54 -5.38 -4.74
N ASN A 107 8.84 -5.40 -5.01
CA ASN A 107 9.46 -5.71 -6.30
C ASN A 107 10.57 -6.76 -6.17
N GLY A 108 11.00 -7.32 -7.30
CA GLY A 108 12.09 -8.30 -7.35
C GLY A 108 11.69 -9.72 -6.87
N LYS A 109 12.71 -10.57 -6.73
CA LYS A 109 12.55 -12.01 -6.48
C LYS A 109 11.76 -12.32 -5.20
N ASN A 110 11.89 -11.50 -4.16
CA ASN A 110 11.22 -11.71 -2.88
C ASN A 110 9.93 -10.87 -2.74
N THR A 111 9.36 -10.41 -3.86
CA THR A 111 8.10 -9.66 -3.86
C THR A 111 7.05 -10.38 -3.00
N HIS A 112 6.46 -9.66 -2.05
CA HIS A 112 5.41 -10.17 -1.19
C HIS A 112 4.20 -10.63 -2.04
N PRO A 113 3.54 -11.76 -1.73
CA PRO A 113 2.45 -12.31 -2.54
C PRO A 113 1.32 -11.32 -2.83
N VAL A 114 1.03 -10.41 -1.90
CA VAL A 114 0.04 -9.33 -2.09
C VAL A 114 0.41 -8.43 -3.26
N PHE A 115 1.66 -7.93 -3.32
CA PHE A 115 2.09 -7.05 -4.40
C PHE A 115 2.30 -7.83 -5.72
N ALA A 116 2.69 -9.10 -5.66
CA ALA A 116 2.72 -9.94 -6.86
C ALA A 116 1.32 -10.07 -7.48
N TYR A 117 0.29 -10.34 -6.67
CA TYR A 117 -1.12 -10.38 -7.11
C TYR A 117 -1.61 -9.04 -7.64
N LEU A 118 -1.36 -7.95 -6.91
CA LEU A 118 -1.82 -6.61 -7.31
C LEU A 118 -1.17 -6.14 -8.60
N LYS A 119 0.13 -6.37 -8.80
CA LYS A 119 0.84 -6.04 -10.05
C LYS A 119 0.39 -6.88 -11.24
N ASP A 120 0.02 -8.13 -11.03
CA ASP A 120 -0.54 -8.99 -12.08
C ASP A 120 -1.90 -8.46 -12.57
N LYS A 121 -2.77 -8.05 -11.64
CA LYS A 121 -4.11 -7.53 -11.95
C LYS A 121 -4.12 -6.08 -12.43
N LEU A 122 -3.22 -5.25 -11.91
CA LEU A 122 -3.11 -3.82 -12.20
C LEU A 122 -1.65 -3.48 -12.59
N PRO A 123 -1.24 -3.80 -13.84
CA PRO A 123 0.15 -3.76 -14.25
C PRO A 123 0.74 -2.35 -14.36
N ALA A 124 -0.08 -1.31 -14.44
CA ALA A 124 0.40 0.07 -14.51
C ALA A 124 -0.56 1.02 -13.77
N PRO A 125 -0.08 2.14 -13.21
CA PRO A 125 -0.95 3.17 -12.65
C PRO A 125 -1.81 3.82 -13.72
N ASP A 126 -3.09 4.03 -13.42
CA ASP A 126 -4.06 4.63 -14.35
C ASP A 126 -3.71 6.09 -14.71
N ASP A 127 -3.18 6.85 -13.75
CA ASP A 127 -2.85 8.27 -13.94
C ASP A 127 -1.49 8.50 -14.60
N SER A 128 -0.63 7.48 -14.64
CA SER A 128 0.73 7.59 -15.19
C SER A 128 1.26 6.22 -15.67
N PRO A 129 0.71 5.67 -16.77
CA PRO A 129 0.92 4.27 -17.16
C PRO A 129 2.33 3.95 -17.69
N SER A 130 3.10 4.96 -18.09
CA SER A 130 4.43 4.77 -18.71
C SER A 130 5.59 5.23 -17.82
N ALA A 131 5.31 5.90 -16.69
CA ALA A 131 6.38 6.35 -15.80
C ALA A 131 6.84 5.20 -14.90
N PHE A 132 8.16 5.07 -14.76
CA PHE A 132 8.76 4.14 -13.83
C PHE A 132 9.79 4.87 -12.96
N MET A 133 11.07 4.74 -13.26
CA MET A 133 12.14 5.42 -12.52
C MET A 133 12.96 6.29 -13.48
N MET A 134 13.26 7.52 -13.08
CA MET A 134 14.10 8.43 -13.88
C MET A 134 15.59 8.11 -13.76
N ASP A 135 16.07 7.85 -12.53
CA ASP A 135 17.46 7.45 -12.30
C ASP A 135 17.53 5.91 -12.18
N PRO A 136 18.12 5.20 -13.16
CA PRO A 136 18.22 3.74 -13.11
C PRO A 136 19.03 3.23 -11.91
N LYS A 137 19.88 4.05 -11.28
CA LYS A 137 20.65 3.66 -10.08
C LYS A 137 19.77 3.39 -8.86
N LEU A 138 18.54 3.92 -8.86
CA LEU A 138 17.57 3.69 -7.79
C LEU A 138 16.87 2.34 -7.94
N ILE A 139 17.07 1.61 -9.06
CA ILE A 139 16.53 0.27 -9.27
C ILE A 139 17.52 -0.73 -8.65
N ILE A 140 17.26 -1.14 -7.42
CA ILE A 140 18.15 -2.01 -6.62
C ILE A 140 17.65 -3.45 -6.49
N TRP A 141 16.51 -3.78 -7.10
CA TRP A 141 15.91 -5.11 -7.05
C TRP A 141 16.12 -5.87 -8.35
N ASN A 142 15.97 -7.20 -8.28
CA ASN A 142 16.08 -8.10 -9.42
C ASN A 142 15.15 -9.32 -9.24
N PRO A 143 14.49 -9.82 -10.29
CA PRO A 143 14.37 -9.24 -11.64
C PRO A 143 13.56 -7.93 -11.64
N VAL A 144 13.75 -7.14 -12.69
CA VAL A 144 12.97 -5.93 -12.96
C VAL A 144 11.85 -6.27 -13.93
N HIS A 145 10.62 -5.86 -13.62
CA HIS A 145 9.44 -6.06 -14.43
C HIS A 145 8.76 -4.74 -14.78
N ARG A 146 8.06 -4.70 -15.93
CA ARG A 146 7.31 -3.52 -16.37
C ARG A 146 6.22 -3.10 -15.40
N ALA A 147 5.71 -4.05 -14.62
CA ALA A 147 4.64 -3.81 -13.66
C ALA A 147 5.14 -3.38 -12.27
N ASP A 148 6.47 -3.32 -12.05
CA ASP A 148 7.04 -2.98 -10.76
C ASP A 148 6.55 -1.61 -10.25
N LEU A 149 6.47 -1.48 -8.94
CA LEU A 149 6.20 -0.20 -8.30
C LEU A 149 7.38 0.74 -8.55
N SER A 150 7.08 2.01 -8.80
CA SER A 150 8.02 3.05 -9.19
C SER A 150 8.64 3.77 -8.00
N TRP A 151 7.89 3.94 -6.90
CA TRP A 151 8.34 4.65 -5.71
C TRP A 151 7.49 4.32 -4.47
N ASN A 152 7.78 4.98 -3.35
CA ASN A 152 6.93 5.01 -2.16
C ASN A 152 5.56 5.64 -2.47
N PHE A 153 4.52 5.17 -1.76
CA PHE A 153 3.15 5.65 -1.83
C PHE A 153 2.48 5.44 -3.19
N GLU A 154 2.72 4.30 -3.85
CA GLU A 154 1.75 3.82 -4.84
C GLU A 154 0.54 3.23 -4.13
N LYS A 155 -0.63 3.37 -4.77
CA LYS A 155 -1.90 3.00 -4.16
C LYS A 155 -2.63 1.99 -5.01
N PHE A 156 -3.23 1.01 -4.35
CA PHE A 156 -4.12 0.03 -4.97
C PHE A 156 -5.46 0.08 -4.25
N LEU A 157 -6.53 0.26 -5.02
CA LEU A 157 -7.88 0.22 -4.52
C LEU A 157 -8.52 -1.12 -4.90
N VAL A 158 -9.08 -1.81 -3.91
CA VAL A 158 -9.75 -3.10 -4.07
C VAL A 158 -11.21 -2.95 -3.67
N GLY A 159 -12.10 -3.49 -4.50
CA GLY A 159 -13.54 -3.44 -4.29
C GLY A 159 -14.04 -4.37 -3.16
N PRO A 160 -15.31 -4.23 -2.76
CA PRO A 160 -15.93 -5.02 -1.68
C PRO A 160 -16.09 -6.51 -2.00
N GLU A 161 -15.89 -6.91 -3.25
CA GLU A 161 -15.88 -8.32 -3.70
C GLU A 161 -14.46 -8.89 -3.80
N GLY A 162 -13.43 -8.12 -3.45
CA GLY A 162 -12.02 -8.55 -3.49
C GLY A 162 -11.36 -8.38 -4.87
N GLU A 163 -12.05 -7.76 -5.81
CA GLU A 163 -11.51 -7.46 -7.14
C GLU A 163 -10.68 -6.17 -7.12
N PRO A 164 -9.41 -6.19 -7.59
CA PRO A 164 -8.63 -4.98 -7.79
C PRO A 164 -9.33 -4.02 -8.75
N PHE A 165 -9.52 -2.77 -8.32
CA PHE A 165 -10.28 -1.77 -9.05
C PHE A 165 -9.39 -0.79 -9.82
N LYS A 166 -8.38 -0.21 -9.15
CA LYS A 166 -7.52 0.82 -9.76
C LYS A 166 -6.16 0.93 -9.06
N ARG A 167 -5.12 1.27 -9.81
CA ARG A 167 -3.77 1.57 -9.30
C ARG A 167 -3.44 3.04 -9.54
N TYR A 168 -2.82 3.69 -8.57
CA TYR A 168 -2.47 5.10 -8.63
C TYR A 168 -0.98 5.31 -8.37
N SER A 169 -0.39 6.25 -9.09
CA SER A 169 1.04 6.55 -9.04
C SER A 169 1.42 7.24 -7.71
N PRO A 170 2.73 7.32 -7.38
CA PRO A 170 3.22 8.02 -6.20
C PRO A 170 2.77 9.49 -6.10
N LYS A 171 2.59 10.13 -7.26
CA LYS A 171 2.23 11.55 -7.35
C LYS A 171 0.75 11.79 -7.15
N PHE A 172 -0.10 10.78 -7.39
CA PHE A 172 -1.53 10.86 -7.16
C PHE A 172 -1.81 11.03 -5.66
N LEU A 173 -2.61 12.03 -5.30
CA LEU A 173 -2.94 12.32 -3.91
C LEU A 173 -3.85 11.23 -3.34
N THR A 174 -3.52 10.69 -2.16
CA THR A 174 -4.36 9.72 -1.45
C THR A 174 -5.77 10.28 -1.24
N SER A 175 -5.90 11.56 -0.86
CA SER A 175 -7.20 12.22 -0.71
C SER A 175 -8.03 12.26 -2.00
N SER A 176 -7.38 12.32 -3.17
CA SER A 176 -8.06 12.36 -4.47
C SER A 176 -8.62 10.99 -4.91
N ILE A 177 -8.34 9.92 -4.14
CA ILE A 177 -8.92 8.58 -4.33
C ILE A 177 -10.35 8.52 -3.75
N GLU A 178 -10.75 9.46 -2.90
CA GLU A 178 -12.05 9.46 -2.23
C GLU A 178 -13.27 9.30 -3.15
N PRO A 179 -13.36 9.94 -4.34
CA PRO A 179 -14.48 9.73 -5.25
C PRO A 179 -14.61 8.28 -5.74
N ASP A 180 -13.48 7.60 -6.00
CA ASP A 180 -13.46 6.19 -6.38
C ASP A 180 -13.86 5.30 -5.20
N ILE A 181 -13.41 5.62 -3.98
CA ILE A 181 -13.86 4.95 -2.75
C ILE A 181 -15.38 5.08 -2.61
N GLN A 182 -15.93 6.29 -2.71
CA GLN A 182 -17.37 6.53 -2.60
C GLN A 182 -18.16 5.77 -3.68
N ARG A 183 -17.62 5.64 -4.89
CA ARG A 183 -18.22 4.82 -5.95
C ARG A 183 -18.30 3.35 -5.54
N LEU A 184 -17.20 2.77 -5.05
CA LEU A 184 -17.18 1.37 -4.61
C LEU A 184 -18.05 1.13 -3.37
N LEU A 185 -18.11 2.09 -2.46
CA LEU A 185 -18.99 2.05 -1.30
C LEU A 185 -20.48 2.05 -1.68
N LYS A 186 -20.88 2.56 -2.85
CA LYS A 186 -22.27 2.44 -3.32
C LYS A 186 -22.59 1.05 -3.88
N LEU A 187 -21.57 0.29 -4.27
CA LEU A 187 -21.70 -1.07 -4.79
C LEU A 187 -21.68 -2.12 -3.67
N ALA A 188 -21.02 -1.82 -2.55
CA ALA A 188 -21.07 -2.61 -1.33
C ALA A 188 -22.48 -2.57 -0.73
N LYS A 189 -23.23 -3.68 -0.88
CA LYS A 189 -24.55 -3.87 -0.26
C LYS A 189 -24.45 -4.02 1.25
#